data_AF-A0A943MZY7-F1
#
_entry.id   AF-A0A943MZY7-F1
#
_cell.length_a   1.000
_cell.length_b   1.000
_cell.length_c   1.000
_cell.angle_alpha   90.00
_cell.angle_beta   90.00
_cell.angle_gamma   90.00
#
_symmetry.space_group_name_H-M   'P 1'
#
loop_
_entity.id
_entity.type
_entity.pdbx_description
1 polymer ?
#
loop_
_entity_poly.entity_id
_entity_poly.type
_entity_poly.pdbx_seq_one_letter_code
_entity_poly.pdbx_strand_id
1 'polypeptide(L)'
;MLSKAELEALAEKYEAKASRAYMNYQETGIPRYDREHRNAEDLASAMRMAAAASDDYSRLVNLRCSVAMEASKAQAAMREPEDKRMEAMEKVLKNLVSLAVMEGLVSDDRI
;
A
#
# COMPACT_ATOMS: atom_id res chain seq x y z
N MET A 1 -8.92 3.78 -10.08
CA MET A 1 -8.23 4.76 -9.19
C MET A 1 -6.98 5.22 -9.93
N LEU A 2 -6.48 6.41 -9.61
CA LEU A 2 -5.18 6.85 -10.12
C LEU A 2 -4.09 5.89 -9.61
N SER A 3 -3.10 5.63 -10.46
CA SER A 3 -1.88 4.94 -10.07
C SER A 3 -1.03 5.81 -9.13
N LYS A 4 -0.12 5.16 -8.38
CA LYS A 4 0.86 5.86 -7.55
C LYS A 4 1.62 6.93 -8.33
N ALA A 5 2.11 6.61 -9.54
CA ALA A 5 2.85 7.54 -10.38
C ALA A 5 2.00 8.76 -10.80
N GLU A 6 0.70 8.55 -11.09
CA GLU A 6 -0.21 9.67 -11.40
C GLU A 6 -0.47 10.55 -10.17
N LEU A 7 -0.58 9.96 -8.98
CA LEU A 7 -0.73 10.70 -7.72
C LEU A 7 0.54 11.50 -7.37
N GLU A 8 1.72 10.93 -7.57
CA GLU A 8 3.01 11.61 -7.39
C GLU A 8 3.16 12.77 -8.36
N ALA A 9 2.84 12.58 -9.64
CA ALA A 9 2.86 13.66 -10.64
C ALA A 9 1.88 14.80 -10.30
N LEU A 10 0.71 14.48 -9.75
CA LEU A 10 -0.22 15.50 -9.26
C LEU A 10 0.32 16.23 -8.03
N ALA A 11 0.97 15.52 -7.11
CA ALA A 11 1.60 16.12 -5.94
C ALA A 11 2.67 17.16 -6.35
N GLU A 12 3.57 16.78 -7.25
CA GLU A 12 4.62 17.67 -7.79
C GLU A 12 4.01 18.91 -8.47
N LYS A 13 2.95 18.72 -9.27
CA LYS A 13 2.24 19.83 -9.92
C LYS A 13 1.67 20.82 -8.90
N TYR A 14 1.06 20.33 -7.82
CA TYR A 14 0.48 21.19 -6.79
C TYR A 14 1.55 21.82 -5.91
N GLU A 15 2.68 21.16 -5.66
CA GLU A 15 3.84 21.74 -4.98
C GLU A 15 4.46 22.90 -5.77
N ALA A 16 4.61 22.74 -7.10
CA ALA A 16 5.06 23.82 -7.97
C ALA A 16 4.08 25.00 -7.95
N LYS A 17 2.76 24.71 -7.93
CA LYS A 17 1.72 25.73 -7.78
C LYS A 17 1.80 26.45 -6.43
N ALA A 18 1.99 25.71 -5.34
CA ALA A 18 2.14 26.24 -4.00
C ALA A 18 3.35 27.17 -3.91
N SER A 19 4.49 26.75 -4.49
CA SER A 19 5.72 27.54 -4.52
C SER A 19 5.53 28.85 -5.29
N ARG A 20 4.88 28.81 -6.45
CA ARG A 20 4.58 30.01 -7.24
C ARG A 20 3.64 30.96 -6.50
N ALA A 21 2.60 30.43 -5.86
CA ALA A 21 1.66 31.24 -5.08
C ALA A 21 2.36 31.88 -3.87
N TYR A 22 3.26 31.16 -3.21
CA TYR A 22 4.07 31.71 -2.13
C TYR A 22 4.95 32.88 -2.59
N MET A 23 5.67 32.73 -3.71
CA MET A 23 6.46 33.84 -4.28
C MET A 23 5.58 35.06 -4.60
N ASN A 24 4.44 34.85 -5.26
CA ASN A 24 3.52 35.95 -5.56
C ASN A 24 3.02 36.65 -4.28
N TYR A 25 2.78 35.90 -3.20
CA TYR A 25 2.41 36.47 -1.92
C TYR A 25 3.55 37.29 -1.31
N GLN A 26 4.79 36.79 -1.34
CA GLN A 26 5.97 37.51 -0.86
C GLN A 26 6.19 38.82 -1.63
N GLU A 27 5.95 38.83 -2.94
CA GLU A 27 6.13 40.01 -3.78
C GLU A 27 5.02 41.05 -3.63
N THR A 28 3.76 40.61 -3.46
CA THR A 28 2.59 41.51 -3.56
C THR A 28 1.88 41.74 -2.24
N GLY A 29 2.07 40.88 -1.25
CA GLY A 29 1.31 40.85 0.00
C GLY A 29 -0.18 40.51 -0.16
N ILE A 30 -0.65 40.18 -1.37
CA ILE A 30 -2.08 39.95 -1.65
C ILE A 30 -2.55 38.64 -0.97
N PRO A 31 -3.51 38.68 -0.03
CA PRO A 31 -3.93 37.50 0.74
C PRO A 31 -4.47 36.33 -0.08
N ARG A 32 -4.96 36.59 -1.30
CA ARG A 32 -5.41 35.55 -2.22
C ARG A 32 -4.30 34.56 -2.56
N TYR A 33 -3.06 35.02 -2.70
CA TYR A 33 -1.93 34.15 -3.03
C TYR A 33 -1.51 33.27 -1.85
N ASP A 34 -1.58 33.77 -0.61
CA ASP A 34 -1.38 32.95 0.59
C ASP A 34 -2.44 31.85 0.70
N ARG A 35 -3.71 32.17 0.43
CA ARG A 35 -4.77 31.14 0.37
C ARG A 35 -4.51 30.11 -0.74
N GLU A 36 -4.08 30.56 -1.92
CA GLU A 36 -3.77 29.65 -3.03
C GLU A 36 -2.56 28.75 -2.72
N HIS A 37 -1.55 29.28 -2.03
CA HIS A 37 -0.41 28.52 -1.55
C HIS A 37 -0.84 27.38 -0.62
N ARG A 38 -1.58 27.70 0.45
CA ARG A 38 -2.06 26.70 1.43
C ARG A 38 -2.94 25.63 0.78
N ASN A 39 -3.89 26.04 -0.06
CA ASN A 39 -4.75 25.09 -0.75
C ASN A 39 -3.97 24.14 -1.67
N ALA A 40 -2.93 24.64 -2.35
CA ALA A 40 -2.10 23.82 -3.21
C ALA A 40 -1.19 22.89 -2.40
N GLU A 41 -0.67 23.35 -1.26
CA GLU A 41 0.10 22.53 -0.32
C GLU A 41 -0.74 21.39 0.27
N ASP A 42 -1.96 21.68 0.71
CA ASP A 42 -2.91 20.67 1.21
C ASP A 42 -3.21 19.60 0.16
N LEU A 43 -3.42 20.01 -1.10
CA LEU A 43 -3.64 19.08 -2.20
C LEU A 43 -2.40 18.24 -2.50
N ALA A 44 -1.20 18.84 -2.51
CA ALA A 44 0.04 18.09 -2.71
C ALA A 44 0.25 17.04 -1.61
N SER A 45 0.00 17.42 -0.35
CA SER A 45 0.06 16.53 0.80
C SER A 45 -0.95 15.37 0.69
N ALA A 46 -2.21 15.67 0.35
CA ALA A 46 -3.24 14.67 0.16
C ALA A 46 -2.89 13.66 -0.96
N MET A 47 -2.32 14.12 -2.07
CA MET A 47 -1.90 13.23 -3.16
C MET A 47 -0.75 12.32 -2.74
N ARG A 48 0.23 12.81 -1.97
CA ARG A 48 1.32 11.98 -1.42
C ARG A 48 0.79 10.93 -0.45
N MET A 49 -0.14 11.30 0.43
CA MET A 49 -0.79 10.34 1.33
C MET A 49 -1.56 9.26 0.56
N ALA A 50 -2.29 9.65 -0.49
CA ALA A 50 -2.98 8.70 -1.36
C ALA A 50 -2.00 7.78 -2.12
N ALA A 51 -0.87 8.33 -2.59
CA ALA A 51 0.18 7.56 -3.28
C ALA A 51 0.77 6.49 -2.35
N ALA A 52 1.09 6.86 -1.11
CA ALA A 52 1.56 5.91 -0.09
C ALA A 52 0.51 4.83 0.21
N ALA A 53 -0.74 5.22 0.40
CA ALA A 53 -1.83 4.29 0.66
C ALA A 53 -2.11 3.33 -0.53
N SER A 54 -1.83 3.76 -1.77
CA SER A 54 -2.02 2.92 -2.96
C SER A 54 -1.10 1.68 -2.94
N ASP A 55 0.14 1.83 -2.48
CA ASP A 55 1.07 0.71 -2.35
C ASP A 55 0.62 -0.26 -1.25
N ASP A 56 0.26 0.29 -0.09
CA ASP A 56 -0.21 -0.52 1.05
C ASP A 56 -1.51 -1.27 0.70
N TYR A 57 -2.42 -0.62 -0.02
CA TYR A 57 -3.63 -1.27 -0.51
C TYR A 57 -3.32 -2.39 -1.51
N SER A 58 -2.37 -2.16 -2.43
CA SER A 58 -1.94 -3.18 -3.40
C SER A 58 -1.33 -4.40 -2.69
N ARG A 59 -0.48 -4.17 -1.68
CA ARG A 59 0.05 -5.24 -0.81
C ARG A 59 -1.07 -5.98 -0.09
N LEU A 60 -2.02 -5.26 0.51
CA LEU A 60 -3.16 -5.88 1.20
C LEU A 60 -4.00 -6.75 0.26
N VAL A 61 -4.27 -6.30 -0.97
CA VAL A 61 -5.00 -7.10 -1.97
C VAL A 61 -4.23 -8.38 -2.30
N ASN A 62 -2.93 -8.28 -2.55
CA ASN A 62 -2.08 -9.44 -2.83
C ASN A 62 -2.06 -10.42 -1.65
N LEU A 63 -1.89 -9.93 -0.43
CA LEU A 63 -1.92 -10.74 0.78
C LEU A 63 -3.26 -11.47 0.93
N ARG A 64 -4.39 -10.78 0.70
CA ARG A 64 -5.72 -11.40 0.73
C ARG A 64 -5.87 -12.52 -0.29
N CYS A 65 -5.34 -12.33 -1.50
CA CYS A 65 -5.30 -13.36 -2.53
C CYS A 65 -4.46 -14.57 -2.08
N SER A 66 -3.24 -14.35 -1.58
CA SER A 66 -2.35 -15.42 -1.10
C SER A 66 -2.97 -16.21 0.06
N VAL A 67 -3.57 -15.54 1.03
CA VAL A 67 -4.30 -16.20 2.15
C VAL A 67 -5.49 -17.00 1.63
N ALA A 68 -6.26 -16.48 0.67
CA ALA A 68 -7.37 -17.22 0.07
C ALA A 68 -6.89 -18.50 -0.66
N MET A 69 -5.74 -18.44 -1.34
CA MET A 69 -5.14 -19.63 -1.97
C MET A 69 -4.72 -20.67 -0.93
N GLU A 70 -4.04 -20.28 0.14
CA GLU A 70 -3.65 -21.23 1.20
C GLU A 70 -4.87 -21.78 1.95
N ALA A 71 -5.92 -20.98 2.18
CA ALA A 71 -7.17 -21.47 2.74
C ALA A 71 -7.87 -22.50 1.83
N SER A 72 -7.84 -22.28 0.51
CA SER A 72 -8.35 -23.26 -0.46
C SER A 72 -7.55 -24.56 -0.45
N LYS A 73 -6.21 -24.48 -0.37
CA LYS A 73 -5.35 -25.66 -0.21
C LYS A 73 -5.61 -26.38 1.11
N ALA A 74 -5.82 -25.65 2.21
CA ALA A 74 -6.20 -26.23 3.50
C ALA A 74 -7.51 -27.01 3.39
N GLN A 75 -8.54 -26.43 2.75
CA GLN A 75 -9.81 -27.12 2.52
C GLN A 75 -9.65 -28.39 1.68
N ALA A 76 -8.79 -28.36 0.66
CA ALA A 76 -8.46 -29.54 -0.13
C ALA A 76 -7.76 -30.62 0.72
N ALA A 77 -6.74 -30.22 1.49
CA ALA A 77 -6.01 -31.12 2.39
C ALA A 77 -6.93 -31.76 3.44
N MET A 78 -7.90 -31.03 4.00
CA MET A 78 -8.89 -31.58 4.93
C MET A 78 -9.77 -32.68 4.32
N ARG A 79 -9.94 -32.69 2.99
CA ARG A 79 -10.72 -33.70 2.25
C ARG A 79 -9.88 -34.90 1.81
N GLU A 80 -8.56 -34.83 1.98
CA GLU A 80 -7.69 -35.96 1.67
C GLU A 80 -7.97 -37.16 2.59
N PRO A 81 -7.72 -38.38 2.10
CA PRO A 81 -7.67 -39.59 2.91
C PRO A 81 -6.75 -39.44 4.14
N GLU A 82 -7.04 -40.15 5.23
CA GLU A 82 -6.31 -39.99 6.50
C GLU A 82 -4.80 -40.21 6.38
N ASP A 83 -4.38 -41.14 5.52
CA ASP A 83 -2.97 -41.46 5.25
C ASP A 83 -2.20 -40.31 4.58
N LYS A 84 -2.90 -39.39 3.89
CA LYS A 84 -2.30 -38.25 3.17
C LYS A 84 -2.61 -36.89 3.79
N ARG A 85 -3.65 -36.82 4.61
CA ARG A 85 -4.15 -35.58 5.22
C ARG A 85 -3.07 -34.86 6.04
N MET A 86 -2.29 -35.59 6.84
CA MET A 86 -1.23 -34.96 7.65
C MET A 86 -0.16 -34.30 6.78
N GLU A 87 0.36 -35.00 5.78
CA GLU A 87 1.38 -34.46 4.86
C GLU A 87 0.83 -33.26 4.08
N ALA A 88 -0.41 -33.36 3.58
CA ALA A 88 -1.08 -32.28 2.87
C ALA A 88 -1.26 -31.04 3.75
N MET A 89 -1.67 -31.21 5.02
CA MET A 89 -1.80 -30.10 5.96
C MET A 89 -0.45 -29.50 6.36
N GLU A 90 0.59 -30.31 6.58
CA GLU A 90 1.93 -29.83 6.89
C GLU A 90 2.48 -28.92 5.77
N LYS A 91 2.24 -29.30 4.52
CA LYS A 91 2.63 -28.48 3.36
C LYS A 91 1.95 -27.11 3.36
N VAL A 92 0.65 -27.07 3.67
CA VAL A 92 -0.09 -25.79 3.78
C VAL A 92 0.45 -24.93 4.90
N LEU A 93 0.73 -25.52 6.07
CA LEU A 93 1.30 -24.79 7.21
C LEU A 93 2.69 -24.21 6.89
N LYS A 94 3.56 -24.98 6.22
CA LYS A 94 4.88 -24.50 5.78
C LYS A 94 4.76 -23.33 4.80
N ASN A 95 3.82 -23.39 3.86
CA ASN A 95 3.58 -22.30 2.91
C ASN A 95 3.06 -21.05 3.63
N LEU A 96 2.13 -21.20 4.57
CA LEU A 96 1.58 -20.10 5.35
C LEU A 96 2.65 -19.39 6.17
N VAL A 97 3.53 -20.14 6.84
CA VAL A 97 4.67 -19.56 7.58
C VAL A 97 5.61 -18.83 6.62
N SER A 98 5.91 -19.42 5.47
CA SER A 98 6.77 -18.78 4.46
C SER A 98 6.16 -17.48 3.92
N LEU A 99 4.85 -17.46 3.68
CA LEU A 99 4.11 -16.25 3.31
C LEU A 99 4.20 -15.20 4.41
N ALA A 100 3.98 -15.57 5.67
CA ALA A 100 4.05 -14.63 6.79
C ALA A 100 5.46 -14.03 6.98
N VAL A 101 6.52 -14.80 6.74
CA VAL A 101 7.91 -14.31 6.75
C VAL A 101 8.17 -13.35 5.58
N MET A 102 7.77 -13.70 4.35
CA MET A 102 7.96 -12.85 3.17
C MET A 102 7.24 -11.50 3.30
N GLU A 103 6.09 -11.48 3.96
CA GLU A 103 5.29 -10.28 4.21
C GLU A 103 5.74 -9.53 5.48
N GLY A 104 6.77 -10.02 6.17
CA GLY A 104 7.33 -9.38 7.37
C GLY A 104 6.42 -9.43 8.60
N LEU A 105 5.44 -10.34 8.64
CA LEU A 105 4.48 -10.48 9.73
C LEU A 105 5.04 -11.29 10.91
N VAL A 106 6.02 -12.15 10.65
CA VAL A 106 6.74 -12.95 11.65
C VAL A 106 8.23 -13.00 11.31
N SER A 107 9.08 -13.15 12.33
CA SER A 107 10.51 -13.40 12.15
C SER A 107 10.77 -14.80 11.61
N ASP A 108 11.82 -14.95 10.82
CA ASP A 108 12.32 -16.28 10.48
C ASP A 108 13.15 -16.81 11.65
N ASP A 109 12.49 -17.55 12.55
CA ASP A 109 13.14 -18.18 13.71
C ASP A 109 14.04 -19.38 13.33
N ARG A 110 14.36 -19.56 12.03
CA ARG A 110 15.27 -20.59 11.52
C ARG A 110 16.72 -20.12 11.37
N ILE A 111 17.09 -18.96 11.94
CA ILE A 111 18.46 -18.41 12.00
C ILE A 111 19.03 -18.53 13.41
#